data_AF-A0A968R3I4-F1
#
_entry.id   AF-A0A968R3I4-F1
#
_cell.length_a   1.000
_cell.length_b   1.000
_cell.length_c   1.000
_cell.angle_alpha   90.00
_cell.angle_beta   90.00
_cell.angle_gamma   90.00
#
_symmetry.space_group_name_H-M   'P 1'
#
loop_
_entity.id
_entity.type
_entity.pdbx_description
1 polymer ?
#
loop_
_entity_poly.entity_id
_entity_poly.type
_entity_poly.pdbx_seq_one_letter_code
_entity_poly.pdbx_strand_id
1 'polypeptide(L)'
;MRHEKLQVLYWLKTKTADSVLSAAVRLGKHRTTVQRWLSSYREGGIEKLLPQKPRSGRPRIMTPETVKKLSDELRHQEGFSSYKEVHHWLMLCCDVQVAYRTVHQWARYRLKGKLKVPRPVSEKQKPGAVEEFKKNCHV
;
A
#
# COMPACT_ATOMS: atom_id res chain seq x y z
N MET A 1 -15.15 11.72 16.91
CA MET A 1 -15.53 10.30 16.67
C MET A 1 -15.47 9.44 17.93
N ARG A 2 -14.31 9.18 18.55
CA ARG A 2 -14.27 8.35 19.79
C ARG A 2 -14.94 9.03 20.99
N HIS A 3 -14.64 10.31 21.23
CA HIS A 3 -15.25 11.09 22.31
C HIS A 3 -16.77 11.22 22.16
N GLU A 4 -17.26 11.50 20.94
CA GLU A 4 -18.69 11.64 20.63
C GLU A 4 -19.49 10.39 21.03
N LYS A 5 -18.94 9.19 20.75
CA LYS A 5 -19.57 7.91 21.10
C LYS A 5 -19.69 7.73 22.62
N LEU A 6 -18.65 8.06 23.37
CA LEU A 6 -18.65 7.99 24.84
C LEU A 6 -19.61 9.02 25.44
N GLN A 7 -19.69 10.20 24.85
CA GLN A 7 -20.56 11.27 25.31
C GLN A 7 -22.05 10.93 25.16
N VAL A 8 -22.42 10.26 24.07
CA VAL A 8 -23.77 9.70 23.90
C VAL A 8 -24.09 8.68 24.99
N LEU A 9 -23.18 7.75 25.30
CA LEU A 9 -23.39 6.78 26.37
C LEU A 9 -23.52 7.46 27.73
N TYR A 10 -22.68 8.46 28.00
CA TYR A 10 -22.72 9.22 29.24
C TYR A 10 -24.07 9.91 29.42
N TRP A 11 -24.56 10.65 28.41
CA TRP A 11 -25.85 11.34 28.49
C TRP A 11 -27.04 10.40 28.67
N LEU A 12 -27.01 9.23 28.05
CA LEU A 12 -28.05 8.21 28.25
C LEU A 12 -27.98 7.61 29.66
N LYS A 13 -26.77 7.43 30.22
CA LYS A 13 -26.59 6.92 31.59
C LYS A 13 -26.99 7.94 32.65
N THR A 14 -26.69 9.21 32.45
CA THR A 14 -27.05 10.31 33.35
C THR A 14 -28.47 10.83 33.14
N LYS A 15 -29.26 10.21 32.25
CA LYS A 15 -30.61 10.65 31.86
C LYS A 15 -30.70 12.12 31.44
N THR A 16 -29.60 12.67 30.93
CA THR A 16 -29.56 14.04 30.39
C THR A 16 -30.14 14.09 28.98
N ALA A 17 -30.25 12.94 28.32
CA ALA A 17 -30.97 12.77 27.07
C ALA A 17 -31.95 11.59 27.22
N ASP A 18 -33.25 11.87 27.07
CA ASP A 18 -34.31 10.87 27.23
C ASP A 18 -34.45 9.93 26.02
N SER A 19 -33.89 10.32 24.87
CA SER A 19 -34.07 9.60 23.61
C SER A 19 -32.81 9.66 22.73
N VAL A 20 -32.68 8.67 21.85
CA VAL A 20 -31.62 8.63 20.83
C VAL A 20 -31.68 9.87 19.93
N LEU A 21 -32.90 10.39 19.68
CA LEU A 21 -33.09 11.59 18.88
C LEU A 21 -32.54 12.84 19.56
N SER A 22 -32.79 13.03 20.86
CA SER A 22 -32.29 14.20 21.60
C SER A 22 -30.77 14.19 21.72
N ALA A 23 -30.18 13.00 21.96
CA ALA A 23 -28.73 12.83 21.93
C ALA A 23 -28.13 13.14 20.54
N ALA A 24 -28.80 12.74 19.45
CA ALA A 24 -28.35 12.99 18.08
C ALA A 24 -28.40 14.47 17.70
N VAL A 25 -29.48 15.17 18.04
CA VAL A 25 -29.65 16.61 17.83
C VAL A 25 -28.58 17.39 18.59
N ARG A 26 -28.34 17.05 19.87
CA ARG A 26 -27.31 17.70 20.70
C ARG A 26 -25.90 17.51 20.16
N LEU A 27 -25.63 16.38 19.51
CA LEU A 27 -24.34 16.05 18.92
C LEU A 27 -24.17 16.61 17.49
N GLY A 28 -25.24 17.10 16.85
CA GLY A 28 -25.23 17.51 15.44
C GLY A 28 -25.00 16.33 14.47
N LYS A 29 -25.47 15.12 14.83
CA LYS A 29 -25.40 13.93 13.97
C LYS A 29 -26.79 13.44 13.61
N HIS A 30 -26.88 12.71 12.50
CA HIS A 30 -28.13 12.04 12.14
C HIS A 30 -28.46 10.91 13.13
N ARG A 31 -29.76 10.73 13.43
CA ARG A 31 -30.28 9.70 14.36
C ARG A 31 -29.74 8.30 14.07
N THR A 32 -29.66 7.93 12.79
CA THR A 32 -29.20 6.59 12.37
C THR A 32 -27.74 6.31 12.73
N THR A 33 -26.89 7.34 12.78
CA THR A 33 -25.49 7.21 13.20
C THR A 33 -25.39 6.85 14.68
N VAL A 34 -26.14 7.56 15.52
CA VAL A 34 -26.21 7.28 16.97
C VAL A 34 -26.82 5.92 17.22
N GLN A 35 -27.88 5.55 16.49
CA GLN A 35 -28.49 4.22 16.59
C GLN A 35 -27.50 3.10 16.21
N ARG A 36 -26.73 3.26 15.13
CA ARG A 36 -25.66 2.32 14.74
C ARG A 36 -24.62 2.17 15.85
N TRP A 37 -24.20 3.26 16.48
CA TRP A 37 -23.28 3.21 17.61
C TRP A 37 -23.84 2.42 18.80
N LEU A 38 -25.10 2.67 19.17
CA LEU A 38 -25.76 1.96 20.27
C LEU A 38 -25.98 0.47 19.96
N SER A 39 -26.22 0.10 18.69
CA SER A 39 -26.26 -1.30 18.29
C SER A 39 -24.89 -1.96 18.42
N SER A 40 -23.82 -1.34 17.92
CA SER A 40 -22.45 -1.86 18.09
C SER A 40 -22.06 -2.00 19.57
N TYR A 41 -22.50 -1.08 20.42
CA TYR A 41 -22.30 -1.17 21.87
C TYR A 41 -23.07 -2.35 22.50
N ARG A 42 -24.32 -2.60 22.08
CA ARG A 42 -25.09 -3.76 22.57
C ARG A 42 -24.50 -5.11 22.16
N GLU A 43 -23.87 -5.17 20.98
CA GLU A 43 -23.27 -6.40 20.45
C GLU A 43 -21.90 -6.77 21.03
N GLY A 44 -21.19 -5.84 21.68
CA GLY A 44 -19.82 -6.11 22.16
C GLY A 44 -19.21 -4.97 22.96
N GLY A 45 -20.05 -4.21 23.66
CA GLY A 45 -19.66 -3.20 24.62
C GLY A 45 -18.78 -2.10 24.05
N ILE A 46 -17.89 -1.60 24.91
CA ILE A 46 -16.96 -0.52 24.59
C ILE A 46 -15.95 -0.95 23.51
N GLU A 47 -15.56 -2.23 23.50
CA GLU A 47 -14.58 -2.78 22.56
C GLU A 47 -15.06 -2.76 21.11
N LYS A 48 -16.36 -2.96 20.84
CA LYS A 48 -16.92 -2.79 19.49
C LYS A 48 -17.27 -1.34 19.16
N LEU A 49 -17.52 -0.51 20.17
CA LEU A 49 -17.92 0.88 19.95
C LEU A 49 -16.74 1.79 19.58
N LEU A 50 -15.61 1.68 20.29
CA LEU A 50 -14.46 2.59 20.13
C LEU A 50 -13.58 2.38 18.89
N PRO A 51 -13.38 1.17 18.33
CA PRO A 51 -12.49 1.01 17.20
C PRO A 51 -13.07 1.72 15.98
N GLN A 52 -12.21 2.47 15.30
CA GLN A 52 -12.49 2.91 13.94
C GLN A 52 -11.94 1.82 13.05
N LYS A 53 -12.83 1.07 12.38
CA LYS A 53 -12.41 0.14 11.34
C LYS A 53 -11.61 0.95 10.32
N PRO A 54 -10.34 0.58 10.02
CA PRO A 54 -9.60 1.25 8.97
C PRO A 54 -10.42 1.16 7.69
N ARG A 55 -10.39 2.22 6.88
CA ARG A 55 -11.05 2.20 5.57
C ARG A 55 -10.47 1.04 4.78
N SER A 56 -11.28 -0.01 4.59
CA SER A 56 -10.94 -1.12 3.71
C SER A 56 -11.12 -0.63 2.28
N GLY A 57 -10.02 -0.20 1.65
CA GLY A 57 -9.99 0.03 0.22
C GLY A 57 -10.01 -1.28 -0.56
N ARG A 58 -10.06 -1.19 -1.89
CA ARG A 58 -9.89 -2.34 -2.79
C ARG A 58 -8.58 -3.07 -2.45
N PRO A 59 -8.59 -4.41 -2.27
CA PRO A 59 -7.37 -5.16 -2.02
C PRO A 59 -6.37 -4.95 -3.16
N ARG A 60 -5.08 -4.95 -2.83
CA ARG A 60 -4.03 -4.78 -3.83
C ARG A 60 -3.91 -6.07 -4.66
N ILE A 61 -3.72 -5.91 -5.96
CA ILE A 61 -3.48 -7.04 -6.88
C ILE A 61 -2.17 -7.76 -6.54
N MET A 62 -1.15 -6.99 -6.15
CA MET A 62 0.13 -7.52 -5.66
C MET A 62 -0.01 -8.00 -4.22
N THR A 63 0.08 -9.31 -4.00
CA THR A 63 0.13 -9.90 -2.66
C THR A 63 1.51 -9.67 -2.02
N PRO A 64 1.61 -9.67 -0.68
CA PRO A 64 2.89 -9.52 0.01
C PRO A 64 3.92 -10.59 -0.40
N GLU A 65 3.45 -11.81 -0.68
CA GLU A 65 4.29 -12.93 -1.11
C GLU A 65 4.91 -12.68 -2.49
N THR A 66 4.10 -12.25 -3.47
CA THR A 66 4.59 -11.92 -4.80
C THR A 66 5.57 -10.75 -4.75
N VAL A 67 5.34 -9.75 -3.88
CA VAL A 67 6.28 -8.64 -3.69
C VAL A 67 7.62 -9.12 -3.13
N LYS A 68 7.61 -10.07 -2.19
CA LYS A 68 8.83 -10.64 -1.63
C LYS A 68 9.63 -11.41 -2.69
N LYS A 69 8.98 -12.32 -3.43
CA LYS A 69 9.61 -13.06 -4.53
C LYS A 69 10.23 -12.12 -5.57
N LEU A 70 9.49 -11.08 -5.97
CA LEU A 70 9.98 -10.07 -6.91
C LEU A 70 11.20 -9.32 -6.36
N SER A 71 11.22 -9.00 -5.06
CA SER A 71 12.36 -8.35 -4.42
C SER A 71 13.61 -9.24 -4.42
N ASP A 72 13.43 -10.54 -4.21
CA ASP A 72 14.53 -11.51 -4.20
C ASP A 72 15.11 -11.69 -5.60
N GLU A 73 14.26 -11.86 -6.62
CA GLU A 73 14.67 -11.93 -8.03
C GLU A 73 15.40 -10.67 -8.52
N LEU A 74 14.95 -9.48 -8.09
CA LEU A 74 15.65 -8.23 -8.42
C LEU A 74 17.06 -8.12 -7.81
N ARG A 75 17.36 -8.92 -6.78
CA ARG A 75 18.69 -8.98 -6.14
C ARG A 75 19.61 -10.01 -6.77
N HIS A 76 19.06 -11.06 -7.38
CA HIS A 76 19.83 -12.10 -8.04
C HIS A 76 20.73 -11.54 -9.18
N GLN A 77 21.84 -12.24 -9.44
CA GLN A 77 22.83 -11.80 -10.43
C GLN A 77 22.29 -11.90 -11.87
N GLU A 78 21.50 -12.93 -12.16
CA GLU A 78 20.71 -13.10 -13.39
C GLU A 78 19.38 -12.30 -13.34
N GLY A 79 19.43 -11.09 -12.78
CA GLY A 79 18.24 -10.25 -12.65
C GLY A 79 17.71 -9.75 -14.00
N PHE A 80 16.52 -9.16 -13.97
CA PHE A 80 15.83 -8.68 -15.17
C PHE A 80 16.62 -7.60 -15.94
N SER A 81 16.65 -7.76 -17.26
CA SER A 81 17.17 -6.77 -18.20
C SER A 81 16.12 -5.68 -18.49
N SER A 82 14.82 -5.99 -18.44
CA SER A 82 13.78 -5.02 -18.74
C SER A 82 12.54 -5.15 -17.84
N TYR A 83 11.77 -4.07 -17.72
CA TYR A 83 10.48 -4.12 -17.04
C TYR A 83 9.45 -5.00 -17.77
N LYS A 84 9.65 -5.26 -19.07
CA LYS A 84 8.83 -6.21 -19.83
C LYS A 84 9.08 -7.64 -19.36
N GLU A 85 10.33 -8.01 -19.10
CA GLU A 85 10.65 -9.33 -18.53
C GLU A 85 10.05 -9.49 -17.14
N VAL A 86 10.12 -8.45 -16.29
CA VAL A 86 9.46 -8.46 -14.97
C VAL A 86 7.96 -8.70 -15.13
N HIS A 87 7.32 -8.05 -16.12
CA HIS A 87 5.90 -8.22 -16.40
C HIS A 87 5.56 -9.65 -16.85
N HIS A 88 6.35 -10.23 -17.76
CA HIS A 88 6.17 -11.62 -18.19
C HIS A 88 6.41 -12.61 -17.05
N TRP A 89 7.45 -12.42 -16.25
CA TRP A 89 7.74 -13.27 -15.10
C TRP A 89 6.62 -13.24 -14.05
N LEU A 90 6.03 -12.07 -13.79
CA LEU A 90 4.87 -11.95 -12.90
C LEU A 90 3.63 -12.69 -13.44
N MET A 91 3.44 -12.71 -14.76
CA MET A 91 2.34 -13.47 -15.38
C MET A 91 2.60 -14.97 -15.38
N LEU A 92 3.81 -15.42 -15.72
CA LEU A 92 4.12 -16.84 -15.89
C LEU A 92 4.39 -17.57 -14.56
N CYS A 93 5.19 -16.97 -13.67
CA CYS A 93 5.65 -17.63 -12.45
C CYS A 93 4.77 -17.33 -11.24
N CYS A 94 4.05 -16.21 -11.25
CA CYS A 94 3.22 -15.78 -10.13
C CYS A 94 1.72 -15.75 -10.44
N ASP A 95 1.31 -15.96 -11.69
CA ASP A 95 -0.08 -15.85 -12.17
C ASP A 95 -0.75 -14.51 -11.79
N VAL A 96 0.04 -13.44 -11.74
CA VAL A 96 -0.43 -12.11 -11.37
C VAL A 96 -0.58 -11.24 -12.61
N GLN A 97 -1.82 -11.06 -13.05
CA GLN A 97 -2.14 -10.11 -14.12
C GLN A 97 -2.12 -8.67 -13.61
N VAL A 98 -0.99 -8.00 -13.83
CA VAL A 98 -0.79 -6.58 -13.50
C VAL A 98 -0.55 -5.75 -14.75
N ALA A 99 -1.09 -4.53 -14.77
CA ALA A 99 -0.76 -3.57 -15.81
C ALA A 99 0.73 -3.18 -15.75
N TYR A 100 1.35 -2.95 -16.91
CA TYR A 100 2.76 -2.56 -17.03
C TYR A 100 3.14 -1.35 -16.16
N ARG A 101 2.25 -0.35 -16.08
CA ARG A 101 2.43 0.84 -15.22
C ARG A 101 2.64 0.46 -13.75
N THR A 102 1.88 -0.53 -13.27
CA THR A 102 1.98 -1.05 -11.91
C THR A 102 3.33 -1.73 -11.71
N VAL A 103 3.77 -2.57 -12.67
CA VAL A 103 5.09 -3.21 -12.63
C VAL A 103 6.21 -2.18 -12.51
N HIS A 104 6.21 -1.17 -13.39
CA HIS A 104 7.20 -0.09 -13.35
C HIS A 104 7.16 0.67 -12.01
N GLN A 105 5.96 0.99 -11.51
CA GLN A 105 5.81 1.68 -10.23
C GLN A 105 6.42 0.88 -9.07
N TRP A 106 6.17 -0.43 -9.04
CA TRP A 106 6.66 -1.32 -8.01
C TRP A 106 8.17 -1.55 -8.11
N ALA A 107 8.66 -1.97 -9.27
CA ALA A 107 10.07 -2.27 -9.48
C ALA A 107 10.96 -1.04 -9.26
N ARG A 108 10.60 0.12 -9.85
CA ARG A 108 11.45 1.32 -9.81
C ARG A 108 11.33 2.14 -8.53
N TYR A 109 10.11 2.42 -8.07
CA TYR A 109 9.91 3.39 -6.98
C TYR A 109 9.72 2.75 -5.62
N ARG A 110 9.01 1.61 -5.54
CA ARG A 110 8.75 0.94 -4.25
C ARG A 110 9.90 0.04 -3.84
N LEU A 111 10.32 -0.85 -4.72
CA LEU A 111 11.39 -1.82 -4.47
C LEU A 111 12.78 -1.25 -4.77
N LYS A 112 12.85 -0.13 -5.50
CA LYS A 112 14.12 0.52 -5.91
C LYS A 112 15.10 -0.47 -6.57
N GLY A 113 14.57 -1.46 -7.29
CA GLY A 113 15.36 -2.45 -8.00
C GLY A 113 16.17 -1.81 -9.12
N LYS A 114 17.42 -2.27 -9.30
CA LYS A 114 18.25 -1.91 -10.45
C LYS A 114 18.14 -3.01 -11.49
N LEU A 115 17.75 -2.65 -12.70
CA LEU A 115 17.81 -3.55 -13.85
C LEU A 115 19.27 -3.87 -14.17
N LYS A 116 19.53 -5.11 -14.59
CA LYS A 116 20.86 -5.61 -14.92
C LYS A 116 21.18 -5.39 -16.40
N VAL A 117 21.06 -4.13 -16.82
CA VAL A 117 21.32 -3.75 -18.22
C VAL A 117 22.76 -3.28 -18.36
N PRO A 118 23.52 -3.78 -19.36
CA PRO A 118 24.82 -3.20 -19.68
C PRO A 118 24.64 -1.73 -20.06
N ARG A 119 25.59 -0.89 -19.66
CA ARG A 119 25.55 0.52 -20.04
C ARG A 119 25.58 0.62 -21.58
N PRO A 120 24.70 1.41 -22.21
CA PRO A 120 24.78 1.63 -23.65
C PRO A 120 26.17 2.18 -24.03
N VAL A 121 26.77 1.57 -25.05
CA VAL A 121 28.08 1.93 -25.60
C VAL A 121 27.83 2.62 -26.95
N SER A 122 28.59 3.66 -27.27
CA SER A 122 28.43 4.34 -28.56
C SER A 122 28.91 3.44 -29.70
N GLU A 123 28.17 3.36 -30.80
CA GLU A 123 28.57 2.59 -31.98
C GLU A 123 29.92 3.06 -32.57
N LYS A 124 30.27 4.34 -32.39
CA LYS A 124 31.53 4.92 -32.88
C LYS A 124 32.73 4.62 -31.97
N GLN A 125 32.51 3.89 -30.88
CA GLN A 125 33.54 3.62 -29.90
C GLN A 125 34.52 2.58 -30.43
N LYS A 126 35.77 2.99 -30.62
CA LYS A 126 36.83 2.08 -31.08
C LYS A 126 37.04 0.96 -30.04
N PRO A 127 37.16 -0.31 -30.46
CA PRO A 127 37.46 -1.40 -29.55
C PRO A 127 38.80 -1.14 -28.87
N GLY A 128 38.86 -1.23 -27.54
CA GLY A 128 40.07 -0.98 -26.75
C GLY A 128 40.23 0.44 -26.19
N ALA A 129 39.50 1.44 -26.71
CA ALA A 129 39.65 2.84 -26.28
C ALA A 129 39.30 3.08 -24.79
N VAL A 130 38.42 2.24 -24.21
CA VAL A 130 38.06 2.30 -22.78
C VAL A 130 39.22 1.83 -21.90
N GLU A 131 39.90 0.77 -22.32
CA GLU A 131 41.01 0.17 -21.57
C GLU A 131 42.26 1.07 -21.65
N GLU A 132 42.53 1.67 -22.82
CA GLU A 132 43.59 2.66 -22.99
C GLU A 132 43.36 3.92 -22.13
N PHE A 133 42.13 4.45 -22.11
CA PHE A 133 41.80 5.60 -21.26
C PHE A 133 42.00 5.30 -19.76
N LYS A 134 41.55 4.12 -19.29
CA LYS A 134 41.75 3.70 -17.88
C LYS A 134 43.22 3.57 -17.50
N LYS A 135 44.07 3.08 -18.41
CA LYS A 135 45.52 2.94 -18.19
C LYS A 135 46.24 4.30 -18.18
N ASN A 136 45.81 5.24 -19.01
CA ASN A 136 46.45 6.55 -19.15
C ASN A 136 45.92 7.61 -18.17
N CYS A 137 44.73 7.41 -17.60
CA CYS A 137 44.21 8.25 -16.52
C CYS A 137 44.72 7.76 -15.16
N HIS A 138 45.95 8.08 -14.83
CA HIS A 138 46.41 8.17 -13.44
C HIS A 138 46.65 9.65 -13.12
N VAL A 139 45.70 10.25 -12.38
CA VAL A 139 45.87 11.50 -11.62
C VAL A 139 45.58 11.15 -10.16
#